data_AF-A0A0E3ZU67-F1
#
_entry.id   AF-A0A0E3ZU67-F1
#
_cell.length_a   1.000
_cell.length_b   1.000
_cell.length_c   1.000
_cell.angle_alpha   90.00
_cell.angle_beta   90.00
_cell.angle_gamma   90.00
#
_symmetry.space_group_name_H-M   'P 1'
#
loop_
_entity.id
_entity.type
_entity.pdbx_description
1 polymer ?
#
loop_
_entity_poly.entity_id
_entity_poly.type
_entity_poly.pdbx_seq_one_letter_code
_entity_poly.pdbx_strand_id
1 'polypeptide(L)'
;MKNTFINILLLALLAGGSFSCKDDLVYSDLVRDNRPAIPVTFPGTTTYGFNPFIVTSLAAGAPIQFTLSIPSTSGRTIKEITKVVGGATGINVATLNAATATTAFNSAPIAGSGTTAVFTTTLAAFKAKYPSVATAPVALPNYTEIQFLFLVTLDDGTQIVPEPVRVRIVA
;
A
#
# COMPACT_ATOMS: atom_id res chain seq x y z
N MET A 1 -46.75 -47.38 -9.99
CA MET A 1 -45.31 -47.75 -10.00
C MET A 1 -44.45 -46.80 -10.84
N LYS A 2 -44.87 -46.41 -12.06
CA LYS A 2 -44.12 -45.46 -12.93
C LYS A 2 -43.79 -44.11 -12.26
N ASN A 3 -44.75 -43.51 -11.55
CA ASN A 3 -44.55 -42.20 -10.90
C ASN A 3 -43.61 -42.29 -9.68
N THR A 4 -43.64 -43.40 -8.94
CA THR A 4 -42.73 -43.65 -7.81
C THR A 4 -41.29 -43.78 -8.28
N PHE A 5 -41.06 -44.44 -9.42
CA PHE A 5 -39.75 -44.59 -10.02
C PHE A 5 -39.16 -43.25 -10.48
N ILE A 6 -39.99 -42.39 -11.10
CA ILE A 6 -39.60 -41.05 -11.53
C ILE A 6 -39.22 -40.18 -10.32
N ASN A 7 -39.99 -40.24 -9.23
CA ASN A 7 -39.71 -39.47 -8.02
C ASN A 7 -38.41 -39.92 -7.33
N ILE A 8 -38.15 -41.23 -7.27
CA ILE A 8 -36.89 -41.75 -6.72
C ILE A 8 -35.70 -41.32 -7.58
N LEU A 9 -35.85 -41.36 -8.91
CA LEU A 9 -34.80 -40.93 -9.83
C LEU A 9 -34.49 -39.43 -9.70
N LEU A 10 -35.52 -38.59 -9.60
CA LEU A 10 -35.36 -37.15 -9.35
C LEU A 10 -34.68 -36.85 -8.02
N LEU A 11 -35.03 -37.60 -6.96
CA LEU A 11 -34.41 -37.43 -5.65
C LEU A 11 -32.93 -37.87 -5.64
N ALA A 12 -32.60 -38.93 -6.38
CA ALA A 12 -31.23 -39.39 -6.56
C ALA A 12 -30.40 -38.38 -7.40
N LEU A 13 -30.99 -37.77 -8.42
CA LEU A 13 -30.37 -36.69 -9.21
C LEU A 13 -30.13 -35.43 -8.38
N LEU A 14 -31.08 -35.04 -7.52
CA LEU A 14 -30.91 -33.91 -6.60
C LEU A 14 -29.80 -34.17 -5.59
N ALA A 15 -29.76 -35.38 -5.00
CA ALA A 15 -28.71 -35.79 -4.07
C ALA A 15 -27.33 -35.86 -4.76
N GLY A 16 -27.26 -36.37 -6.00
CA GLY A 16 -26.04 -36.43 -6.80
C GLY A 16 -25.55 -35.09 -7.34
N GLY A 17 -26.45 -34.12 -7.54
CA GLY A 17 -26.12 -32.74 -7.92
C GLY A 17 -25.67 -31.86 -6.75
N SER A 18 -25.83 -32.33 -5.51
CA SER A 18 -25.50 -31.58 -4.29
C SER A 18 -24.03 -31.69 -3.87
N PHE A 19 -23.20 -32.44 -4.60
CA PHE A 19 -21.75 -32.39 -4.46
C PHE A 19 -21.23 -31.13 -5.15
N SER A 20 -21.43 -29.98 -4.51
CA SER A 20 -20.70 -28.76 -4.85
C SER A 20 -19.22 -29.11 -4.97
N CYS A 21 -18.56 -28.64 -6.04
CA CYS A 21 -17.12 -28.73 -6.16
C CYS A 21 -16.53 -28.26 -4.82
N LYS A 22 -15.72 -29.10 -4.18
CA LYS A 22 -14.96 -28.66 -3.01
C LYS A 22 -14.17 -27.44 -3.48
N ASP A 23 -14.44 -26.29 -2.87
CA ASP A 23 -13.51 -25.18 -2.95
C ASP A 23 -12.22 -25.72 -2.35
N ASP A 24 -11.21 -25.96 -3.20
CA ASP A 24 -9.92 -26.50 -2.80
C ASP A 24 -9.12 -25.49 -1.98
N LEU A 25 -9.67 -24.27 -1.79
CA LEU A 25 -9.02 -23.11 -1.20
C LEU A 25 -7.71 -22.76 -1.93
N VAL A 26 -7.49 -23.33 -3.12
CA VAL A 26 -6.38 -23.02 -4.01
C VAL A 26 -6.87 -21.90 -4.93
N TYR A 27 -7.01 -20.72 -4.32
CA TYR A 27 -7.25 -19.49 -5.07
C TYR A 27 -6.08 -19.29 -6.03
N SER A 28 -6.38 -19.19 -7.33
CA SER A 28 -5.35 -18.90 -8.33
C SER A 28 -4.63 -17.59 -7.99
N ASP A 29 -3.43 -17.41 -8.51
CA ASP A 29 -2.65 -16.18 -8.31
C ASP A 29 -3.39 -14.90 -8.73
N LEU A 30 -4.51 -15.03 -9.47
CA LEU A 30 -5.38 -13.92 -9.88
C LEU A 30 -6.31 -13.42 -8.76
N VAL A 31 -6.54 -14.20 -7.70
CA VAL A 31 -7.50 -13.89 -6.61
C VAL A 31 -6.78 -13.62 -5.28
N ARG A 32 -5.44 -13.70 -5.24
CA ARG A 32 -4.64 -13.39 -4.06
C ARG A 32 -4.27 -11.91 -4.04
N ASP A 33 -4.37 -11.29 -2.86
CA ASP A 33 -3.69 -10.01 -2.63
C ASP A 33 -2.21 -10.21 -2.92
N ASN A 34 -1.69 -9.54 -3.94
CA ASN A 34 -0.27 -9.59 -4.31
C ASN A 34 0.55 -8.82 -3.27
N ARG A 35 0.75 -9.44 -2.10
CA ARG A 35 1.56 -8.90 -1.01
C ARG A 35 3.01 -9.32 -1.20
N PRO A 36 3.97 -8.41 -0.97
CA PRO A 36 5.38 -8.78 -1.04
C PRO A 36 5.69 -9.86 0.00
N ALA A 37 6.56 -10.80 -0.37
CA ALA A 37 6.98 -11.89 0.53
C ALA A 37 7.62 -11.37 1.82
N ILE A 38 8.31 -10.22 1.74
CA ILE A 38 8.83 -9.49 2.89
C ILE A 38 7.95 -8.25 3.09
N PRO A 39 7.12 -8.20 4.14
CA PRO A 39 6.27 -7.05 4.38
C PRO A 39 7.13 -5.86 4.84
N VAL A 40 6.83 -4.68 4.29
CA VAL A 40 7.37 -3.41 4.80
C VAL A 40 6.28 -2.75 5.62
N THR A 41 6.61 -2.38 6.85
CA THR A 41 5.72 -1.69 7.77
C THR A 41 6.18 -0.26 8.00
N PHE A 42 5.29 0.56 8.56
CA PHE A 42 5.58 1.96 8.85
C PHE A 42 5.41 2.25 10.35
N PRO A 43 6.41 1.93 11.20
CA PRO A 43 6.34 2.23 12.62
C PRO A 43 6.06 3.72 12.89
N GLY A 44 5.20 4.00 13.88
CA GLY A 44 4.80 5.36 14.23
C GLY A 44 3.65 5.93 13.39
N THR A 45 3.10 5.14 12.46
CA THR A 45 1.85 5.48 11.75
C THR A 45 0.62 4.96 12.48
N THR A 46 -0.49 5.63 12.24
CA THR A 46 -1.82 5.22 12.66
C THR A 46 -2.51 4.51 11.51
N THR A 47 -3.32 3.49 11.80
CA THR A 47 -4.26 2.93 10.82
C THR A 47 -5.65 2.84 11.43
N TYR A 48 -6.60 3.58 10.84
CA TYR A 48 -8.04 3.46 11.09
C TYR A 48 -8.75 3.14 9.76
N GLY A 49 -8.10 2.33 8.90
CA GLY A 49 -8.54 2.05 7.53
C GLY A 49 -7.50 1.20 6.77
N PHE A 50 -7.45 1.35 5.44
CA PHE A 50 -6.57 0.53 4.58
C PHE A 50 -5.12 1.04 4.57
N ASN A 51 -4.90 2.36 4.46
CA ASN A 51 -3.56 2.93 4.29
C ASN A 51 -3.05 3.55 5.61
N PRO A 52 -1.83 3.21 6.07
CA PRO A 52 -1.23 3.83 7.24
C PRO A 52 -1.04 5.34 7.04
N PHE A 53 -1.18 6.13 8.10
CA PHE A 53 -1.03 7.58 8.01
C PHE A 53 -0.35 8.22 9.22
N ILE A 54 0.30 9.35 8.99
CA ILE A 54 0.73 10.29 10.04
C ILE A 54 -0.12 11.56 10.00
N VAL A 55 -0.09 12.35 11.06
CA VAL A 55 -0.78 13.65 11.14
C VAL A 55 0.25 14.77 11.17
N THR A 56 0.03 15.82 10.37
CA THR A 56 0.82 17.06 10.40
C THR A 56 -0.11 18.26 10.46
N SER A 57 0.30 19.33 11.14
CA SER A 57 -0.41 20.63 11.08
C SER A 57 0.05 21.43 9.86
N LEU A 58 -0.89 22.12 9.23
CA LEU A 58 -0.64 23.08 8.15
C LEU A 58 0.24 24.25 8.64
N ALA A 59 0.03 24.69 9.89
CA ALA A 59 0.72 25.84 10.48
C ALA A 59 2.13 25.51 11.00
N ALA A 60 2.34 24.32 11.56
CA ALA A 60 3.58 24.00 12.29
C ALA A 60 4.79 23.71 11.39
N GLY A 61 4.59 23.44 10.09
CA GLY A 61 5.69 23.15 9.15
C GLY A 61 6.55 21.94 9.55
N ALA A 62 6.03 21.06 10.42
CA ALA A 62 6.74 19.91 10.97
C ALA A 62 7.24 18.96 9.86
N PRO A 63 8.34 18.23 10.09
CA PRO A 63 8.82 17.25 9.13
C PRO A 63 7.78 16.14 8.95
N ILE A 64 7.46 15.86 7.69
CA ILE A 64 6.77 14.65 7.27
C ILE A 64 7.83 13.55 7.27
N GLN A 65 7.68 12.56 8.15
CA GLN A 65 8.63 11.46 8.25
C GLN A 65 7.91 10.11 8.19
N PHE A 66 8.42 9.22 7.34
CA PHE A 66 8.03 7.82 7.31
C PHE A 66 9.26 6.97 7.53
N THR A 67 9.20 6.13 8.56
CA THR A 67 10.18 5.07 8.79
C THR A 67 9.64 3.80 8.15
N LEU A 68 10.34 3.28 7.16
CA LEU A 68 10.07 1.98 6.56
C LEU A 68 10.85 0.93 7.33
N SER A 69 10.20 -0.18 7.67
CA SER A 69 10.83 -1.29 8.40
C SER A 69 10.46 -2.64 7.80
N ILE A 70 11.42 -3.54 7.69
CA ILE A 70 11.19 -4.97 7.41
C ILE A 70 11.44 -5.80 8.67
N PRO A 71 10.83 -7.00 8.81
CA PRO A 71 11.11 -7.88 9.94
C PRO A 71 12.58 -8.31 9.98
N SER A 72 13.20 -8.31 11.16
CA SER A 72 14.56 -8.84 11.35
C SER A 72 14.66 -10.34 11.05
N THR A 73 13.55 -11.07 11.19
CA THR A 73 13.44 -12.49 10.84
C THR A 73 13.44 -12.76 9.32
N SER A 74 13.33 -11.73 8.49
CA SER A 74 13.39 -11.88 7.02
C SER A 74 14.76 -12.32 6.51
N GLY A 75 15.82 -12.15 7.31
CA GLY A 75 17.20 -12.40 6.88
C GLY A 75 17.72 -11.41 5.84
N ARG A 76 16.98 -10.31 5.59
CA ARG A 76 17.32 -9.25 4.63
C ARG A 76 17.52 -7.91 5.31
N THR A 77 18.25 -7.04 4.64
CA THR A 77 18.39 -5.63 4.99
C THR A 77 17.86 -4.72 3.88
N ILE A 78 17.40 -3.52 4.25
CA ILE A 78 17.02 -2.49 3.29
C ILE A 78 18.31 -1.84 2.81
N LYS A 79 18.59 -1.94 1.51
CA LYS A 79 19.68 -1.21 0.88
C LYS A 79 19.33 0.27 0.77
N GLU A 80 18.17 0.57 0.20
CA GLU A 80 17.73 1.95 -0.05
C GLU A 80 16.22 2.07 -0.33
N ILE A 81 15.69 3.27 -0.13
CA ILE A 81 14.47 3.75 -0.77
C ILE A 81 14.89 4.31 -2.14
N THR A 82 14.67 3.51 -3.17
CA THR A 82 15.08 3.78 -4.54
C THR A 82 14.28 4.93 -5.14
N LYS A 83 12.97 4.92 -4.93
CA LYS A 83 12.06 5.91 -5.51
C LYS A 83 10.93 6.24 -4.55
N VAL A 84 10.55 7.51 -4.54
CA VAL A 84 9.40 8.05 -3.81
C VAL A 84 8.57 8.87 -4.78
N VAL A 85 7.25 8.67 -4.76
CA VAL A 85 6.31 9.57 -5.44
C VAL A 85 5.28 10.04 -4.43
N GLY A 86 4.89 11.31 -4.55
CA GLY A 86 3.82 11.90 -3.76
C GLY A 86 2.68 12.42 -4.65
N GLY A 87 1.53 12.70 -4.04
CA GLY A 87 0.40 13.28 -4.75
C GLY A 87 -0.88 13.29 -3.93
N ALA A 88 -2.01 13.49 -4.61
CA ALA A 88 -3.33 13.25 -4.02
C ALA A 88 -3.54 11.76 -3.73
N THR A 89 -4.58 11.40 -2.97
CA THR A 89 -4.88 10.02 -2.53
C THR A 89 -5.19 9.00 -3.64
N GLY A 90 -5.17 9.41 -4.92
CA GLY A 90 -5.40 8.55 -6.09
C GLY A 90 -4.13 8.05 -6.80
N ILE A 91 -2.92 8.43 -6.35
CA ILE A 91 -1.68 7.94 -6.97
C ILE A 91 -1.51 6.43 -6.75
N ASN A 92 -0.93 5.73 -7.71
CA ASN A 92 -0.83 4.26 -7.71
C ASN A 92 0.52 3.78 -8.29
N VAL A 93 0.68 2.46 -8.43
CA VAL A 93 1.92 1.84 -8.93
C VAL A 93 2.27 2.33 -10.36
N ALA A 94 1.29 2.66 -11.20
CA ALA A 94 1.57 3.25 -12.50
C ALA A 94 2.22 4.64 -12.37
N THR A 95 1.79 5.45 -11.39
CA THR A 95 2.46 6.72 -11.05
C THR A 95 3.91 6.50 -10.63
N LEU A 96 4.16 5.48 -9.79
CA LEU A 96 5.50 5.11 -9.33
C LEU A 96 6.41 4.63 -10.49
N ASN A 97 5.86 3.83 -11.40
CA ASN A 97 6.58 3.28 -12.55
C ASN A 97 6.89 4.36 -13.59
N ALA A 98 5.96 5.28 -13.84
CA ALA A 98 6.14 6.39 -14.76
C ALA A 98 7.08 7.49 -14.23
N ALA A 99 7.35 7.52 -12.92
CA ALA A 99 8.23 8.53 -12.34
C ALA A 99 9.69 8.32 -12.76
N THR A 100 10.29 9.39 -13.26
CA THR A 100 11.70 9.49 -13.67
C THR A 100 12.50 10.21 -12.58
N ALA A 101 13.81 10.37 -12.75
CA ALA A 101 14.65 11.11 -11.82
C ALA A 101 14.17 12.57 -11.58
N THR A 102 13.47 13.18 -12.55
CA THR A 102 12.97 14.56 -12.44
C THR A 102 11.55 14.64 -11.87
N THR A 103 10.74 13.59 -12.00
CA THR A 103 9.35 13.57 -11.51
C THR A 103 9.18 12.80 -10.20
N ALA A 104 10.11 11.91 -9.86
CA ALA A 104 10.21 11.34 -8.52
C ALA A 104 10.45 12.44 -7.48
N PHE A 105 9.99 12.20 -6.26
CA PHE A 105 10.13 13.12 -5.14
C PHE A 105 11.59 13.22 -4.68
N ASN A 106 12.26 12.08 -4.54
CA ASN A 106 13.68 12.01 -4.25
C ASN A 106 14.50 12.13 -5.55
N SER A 107 15.58 12.93 -5.50
CA SER A 107 16.52 13.08 -6.63
C SER A 107 17.59 11.99 -6.66
N ALA A 108 17.84 11.33 -5.53
CA ALA A 108 18.75 10.20 -5.38
C ALA A 108 18.13 9.17 -4.43
N PRO A 109 18.53 7.88 -4.50
CA PRO A 109 18.11 6.88 -3.53
C PRO A 109 18.47 7.27 -2.10
N ILE A 110 17.61 6.93 -1.15
CA ILE A 110 17.83 7.21 0.28
C ILE A 110 18.34 5.93 0.94
N ALA A 111 19.56 5.96 1.47
CA ALA A 111 20.20 4.79 2.06
C ALA A 111 19.38 4.21 3.23
N GLY A 112 19.30 2.88 3.26
CA GLY A 112 18.80 2.14 4.41
C GLY A 112 19.87 1.94 5.48
N SER A 113 19.42 1.56 6.66
CA SER A 113 20.22 1.22 7.83
C SER A 113 19.67 -0.06 8.45
N GLY A 114 20.32 -1.19 8.14
CA GLY A 114 19.88 -2.51 8.57
C GLY A 114 18.48 -2.84 8.03
N THR A 115 17.53 -3.09 8.91
CA THR A 115 16.14 -3.42 8.53
C THR A 115 15.24 -2.19 8.37
N THR A 116 15.81 -0.98 8.35
CA THR A 116 15.05 0.27 8.34
C THR A 116 15.53 1.24 7.27
N ALA A 117 14.66 2.12 6.79
CA ALA A 117 15.03 3.29 5.99
C ALA A 117 14.07 4.44 6.30
N VAL A 118 14.57 5.68 6.28
CA VAL A 118 13.78 6.84 6.71
C VAL A 118 13.64 7.84 5.57
N PHE A 119 12.40 8.11 5.18
CA PHE A 119 12.06 9.22 4.30
C PHE A 119 11.65 10.43 5.15
N THR A 120 12.26 11.58 4.89
CA THR A 120 11.90 12.85 5.54
C THR A 120 11.69 13.93 4.48
N THR A 121 10.61 14.70 4.63
CA THR A 121 10.29 15.86 3.81
C THR A 121 9.52 16.91 4.61
N THR A 122 9.09 17.98 3.97
CA THR A 122 8.21 19.00 4.56
C THR A 122 7.00 19.23 3.67
N LEU A 123 5.93 19.76 4.25
CA LEU A 123 4.76 20.16 3.47
C LEU A 123 5.11 21.23 2.42
N ALA A 124 6.05 22.13 2.73
CA ALA A 124 6.54 23.14 1.79
C ALA A 124 7.24 22.50 0.58
N ALA A 125 8.14 21.55 0.80
CA ALA A 125 8.80 20.80 -0.27
C ALA A 125 7.79 20.01 -1.11
N PHE A 126 6.78 19.43 -0.46
CA PHE A 126 5.69 18.75 -1.16
C PHE A 126 4.92 19.69 -2.09
N LYS A 127 4.49 20.86 -1.59
CA LYS A 127 3.76 21.86 -2.40
C LYS A 127 4.60 22.40 -3.55
N ALA A 128 5.91 22.56 -3.34
CA ALA A 128 6.82 22.99 -4.40
C ALA A 128 6.92 21.94 -5.53
N LYS A 129 6.93 20.64 -5.18
CA LYS A 129 7.00 19.55 -6.15
C LYS A 129 5.65 19.28 -6.83
N TYR A 130 4.54 19.41 -6.10
CA TYR A 130 3.18 19.11 -6.55
C TYR A 130 2.24 20.30 -6.33
N PRO A 131 2.41 21.41 -7.05
CA PRO A 131 1.68 22.65 -6.80
C PRO A 131 0.17 22.55 -7.06
N SER A 132 -0.27 21.57 -7.86
CA SER A 132 -1.68 21.31 -8.16
C SER A 132 -2.39 20.44 -7.12
N VAL A 133 -1.66 19.85 -6.16
CA VAL A 133 -2.26 19.01 -5.12
C VAL A 133 -2.72 19.88 -3.97
N ALA A 134 -4.02 19.83 -3.66
CA ALA A 134 -4.58 20.56 -2.54
C ALA A 134 -4.02 20.03 -1.20
N THR A 135 -3.56 20.93 -0.35
CA THR A 135 -3.03 20.61 0.99
C THR A 135 -3.78 21.32 2.11
N ALA A 136 -4.68 22.26 1.78
CA ALA A 136 -5.48 22.96 2.78
C ALA A 136 -6.58 22.03 3.30
N PRO A 137 -6.77 21.91 4.63
CA PRO A 137 -7.88 21.16 5.21
C PRO A 137 -9.24 21.65 4.67
N VAL A 138 -10.15 20.71 4.41
CA VAL A 138 -11.55 21.01 4.05
C VAL A 138 -12.43 21.07 5.29
N ALA A 139 -13.54 21.82 5.25
CA ALA A 139 -14.41 22.07 6.41
C ALA A 139 -14.90 20.79 7.13
N LEU A 140 -15.18 19.73 6.38
CA LEU A 140 -15.49 18.40 6.90
C LEU A 140 -14.75 17.40 6.01
N PRO A 141 -13.93 16.47 6.55
CA PRO A 141 -13.73 16.09 7.96
C PRO A 141 -12.71 16.93 8.74
N ASN A 142 -12.43 18.18 8.34
CA ASN A 142 -11.39 19.04 8.94
C ASN A 142 -9.95 18.54 8.76
N TYR A 143 -9.71 17.84 7.65
CA TYR A 143 -8.38 17.48 7.20
C TYR A 143 -8.35 17.28 5.69
N THR A 144 -7.16 17.33 5.12
CA THR A 144 -6.87 16.92 3.74
C THR A 144 -5.77 15.87 3.76
N GLU A 145 -5.85 14.87 2.88
CA GLU A 145 -4.85 13.81 2.80
C GLU A 145 -4.02 13.94 1.52
N ILE A 146 -2.71 13.81 1.69
CA ILE A 146 -1.78 13.54 0.60
C ILE A 146 -1.23 12.12 0.78
N GLN A 147 -0.73 11.54 -0.30
CA GLN A 147 -0.28 10.15 -0.33
C GLN A 147 1.15 10.05 -0.86
N PHE A 148 1.88 9.06 -0.36
CA PHE A 148 3.20 8.68 -0.83
C PHE A 148 3.24 7.18 -1.17
N LEU A 149 3.94 6.85 -2.26
CA LEU A 149 4.33 5.49 -2.60
C LEU A 149 5.84 5.40 -2.65
N PHE A 150 6.37 4.24 -2.27
CA PHE A 150 7.79 3.97 -2.22
C PHE A 150 8.16 2.80 -3.13
N LEU A 151 9.38 2.80 -3.62
CA LEU A 151 10.07 1.64 -4.15
C LEU A 151 11.28 1.40 -3.25
N VAL A 152 11.30 0.26 -2.57
CA VAL A 152 12.37 -0.13 -1.66
C VAL A 152 13.21 -1.20 -2.35
N THR A 153 14.54 -1.06 -2.32
CA THR A 153 15.46 -2.09 -2.77
C THR A 153 16.15 -2.73 -1.56
N LEU A 154 16.15 -4.05 -1.51
CA LEU A 154 16.85 -4.84 -0.51
C LEU A 154 18.32 -5.05 -0.87
N ASP A 155 19.10 -5.58 0.06
CA ASP A 155 20.51 -5.94 -0.12
C ASP A 155 20.78 -6.88 -1.30
N ASP A 156 19.86 -7.79 -1.60
CA ASP A 156 19.95 -8.72 -2.73
C ASP A 156 19.46 -8.14 -4.07
N GLY A 157 19.04 -6.87 -4.09
CA GLY A 157 18.50 -6.21 -5.28
C GLY A 157 17.00 -6.42 -5.49
N THR A 158 16.32 -7.22 -4.66
CA THR A 158 14.86 -7.37 -4.70
C THR A 158 14.19 -6.02 -4.50
N GLN A 159 13.18 -5.73 -5.32
CA GLN A 159 12.39 -4.52 -5.21
C GLN A 159 11.02 -4.80 -4.61
N ILE A 160 10.62 -3.96 -3.65
CA ILE A 160 9.34 -4.04 -2.97
C ILE A 160 8.62 -2.71 -3.13
N VAL A 161 7.37 -2.78 -3.57
CA VAL A 161 6.43 -1.66 -3.50
C VAL A 161 5.51 -1.92 -2.32
N PRO A 162 5.66 -1.20 -1.20
CA PRO A 162 4.79 -1.35 -0.05
C PRO A 162 3.41 -0.74 -0.30
N GLU A 163 2.50 -0.94 0.66
CA GLU A 163 1.22 -0.25 0.65
C GLU A 163 1.41 1.28 0.65
N PRO A 164 0.50 2.05 0.03
CA PRO A 164 0.55 3.50 0.06
C PRO A 164 0.40 4.02 1.49
N VAL A 165 1.13 5.07 1.84
CA VAL A 165 0.95 5.78 3.12
C VAL A 165 0.44 7.18 2.90
N ARG A 166 -0.22 7.73 3.92
CA ARG A 166 -0.84 9.05 3.85
C ARG A 166 -0.32 10.01 4.90
N VAL A 167 -0.39 11.29 4.57
CA VAL A 167 -0.21 12.37 5.54
C VAL A 167 -1.53 13.09 5.64
N ARG A 168 -2.11 13.07 6.84
CA ARG A 168 -3.31 13.82 7.17
C ARG A 168 -2.90 15.21 7.63
N ILE A 169 -3.26 16.21 6.85
CA ILE A 169 -2.97 17.61 7.11
C ILE A 169 -4.18 18.20 7.83
N VAL A 170 -3.97 18.64 9.05
CA VAL A 170 -4.97 19.34 9.89
C VAL A 170 -4.64 20.83 9.95
N ALA A 171 -5.60 21.64 10.41
CA ALA A 171 -5.40 23.08 10.60
C ALA A 171 -4.23 23.37 11.58
#